data_AF-A0A8X7Q356-F1
#
_entry.id   AF-A0A8X7Q356-F1
#
_cell.length_a   1.000
_cell.length_b   1.000
_cell.length_c   1.000
_cell.angle_alpha   90.00
_cell.angle_beta   90.00
_cell.angle_gamma   90.00
#
_symmetry.space_group_name_H-M   'P 1'
#
loop_
_entity.id
_entity.type
_entity.pdbx_description
1 polymer ?
#
loop_
_entity_poly.entity_id
_entity_poly.type
_entity_poly.pdbx_seq_one_letter_code
_entity_poly.pdbx_strand_id
1 'polypeptide(L)'
;MEKELDHMRKVVKELTKELKAMAMARKTVDVESYLKTKINNMKEELDHKRKVVKELEMDRLMHELENGRRSLGDLSQTEIDDLKSYTSNKITALNKLLGYPEHPEGGPSFRPSDDNDDMKT
;
A
#
# COMPACT_ATOMS: atom_id res chain seq x y z
N MET A 1 -14.99 -27.31 62.50
CA MET A 1 -13.59 -27.72 62.20
C MET A 1 -13.47 -28.63 60.98
N GLU A 2 -13.89 -29.90 60.99
CA GLU A 2 -13.60 -30.82 59.85
C GLU A 2 -14.38 -30.46 58.56
N LYS A 3 -15.66 -30.11 58.68
CA LYS A 3 -16.48 -29.62 57.54
C LYS A 3 -15.95 -28.30 56.94
N GLU A 4 -15.38 -27.43 57.77
CA GLU A 4 -14.79 -26.16 57.31
C GLU A 4 -13.46 -26.41 56.60
N LEU A 5 -12.64 -27.34 57.10
CA LEU A 5 -11.42 -27.76 56.43
C LEU A 5 -11.71 -28.36 55.05
N ASP A 6 -12.73 -29.19 54.93
CA ASP A 6 -13.13 -29.74 53.63
C ASP A 6 -13.70 -28.69 52.69
N HIS A 7 -14.47 -27.73 53.21
CA HIS A 7 -14.92 -26.58 52.43
C HIS A 7 -13.73 -25.75 51.91
N MET A 8 -12.77 -25.42 52.77
CA MET A 8 -11.56 -24.69 52.39
C MET A 8 -10.73 -25.46 51.35
N ARG A 9 -10.56 -26.77 51.52
CA ARG A 9 -9.87 -27.63 50.52
C ARG A 9 -10.58 -27.60 49.17
N LYS A 10 -11.92 -27.59 49.15
CA LYS A 10 -12.71 -27.47 47.92
C LYS A 10 -12.48 -26.12 47.25
N VAL A 11 -12.54 -25.02 48.01
CA VAL A 11 -12.29 -23.66 47.50
C VAL A 11 -10.88 -23.53 46.92
N VAL A 12 -9.85 -24.01 47.62
CA VAL A 12 -8.45 -23.97 47.14
C VAL A 12 -8.28 -24.75 45.82
N LYS A 13 -8.94 -25.90 45.68
CA LYS A 13 -8.90 -26.68 44.44
C LYS A 13 -9.50 -25.92 43.26
N GLU A 14 -10.65 -25.25 43.45
CA GLU A 14 -11.27 -24.47 42.39
C GLU A 14 -10.44 -23.24 42.03
N LEU A 15 -9.95 -22.48 43.01
CA LEU A 15 -9.06 -21.34 42.76
C LEU A 15 -7.77 -21.75 42.01
N THR A 16 -7.23 -22.92 42.31
CA THR A 16 -6.04 -23.43 41.60
C THR A 16 -6.36 -23.77 40.14
N LYS A 17 -7.55 -24.31 39.85
CA LYS A 17 -7.99 -24.57 38.47
C LYS A 17 -8.18 -23.27 37.70
N GLU A 18 -8.85 -22.29 38.31
CA GLU A 18 -9.06 -20.97 37.71
C GLU A 18 -7.73 -20.25 37.42
N LEU A 19 -6.78 -20.29 38.36
CA LEU A 19 -5.45 -19.70 38.17
C LEU A 19 -4.71 -20.32 36.98
N LYS A 20 -4.78 -21.65 36.82
CA LYS A 20 -4.19 -22.35 35.67
C LYS A 20 -4.88 -21.98 34.36
N ALA A 21 -6.21 -21.88 34.36
CA ALA A 21 -6.98 -21.47 33.18
C ALA A 21 -6.62 -20.03 32.75
N MET A 22 -6.53 -19.10 33.70
CA MET A 22 -6.11 -17.71 33.45
C MET A 22 -4.69 -17.63 32.90
N ALA A 23 -3.73 -18.40 33.44
CA ALA A 23 -2.36 -18.41 32.95
C ALA A 23 -2.25 -18.94 31.51
N MET A 24 -3.05 -19.96 31.15
CA MET A 24 -3.10 -20.49 29.79
C MET A 24 -3.76 -19.49 28.83
N ALA A 25 -4.89 -18.90 29.21
CA ALA A 25 -5.57 -17.88 28.42
C ALA A 25 -4.66 -16.66 28.16
N ARG A 26 -3.89 -16.23 29.15
CA ARG A 26 -2.92 -15.14 28.98
C ARG A 26 -1.83 -15.48 27.97
N LYS A 27 -1.28 -16.70 28.01
CA LYS A 27 -0.28 -17.18 27.03
C LYS A 27 -0.87 -17.27 25.62
N THR A 28 -2.10 -17.74 25.48
CA THR A 28 -2.74 -17.83 24.16
C THR A 28 -3.03 -16.44 23.58
N VAL A 29 -3.50 -15.49 24.41
CA VAL A 29 -3.72 -14.09 23.98
C VAL A 29 -2.41 -13.41 23.56
N ASP A 30 -1.32 -13.67 24.28
CA ASP A 30 0.02 -13.14 23.93
C ASP A 30 0.51 -13.67 22.57
N VAL A 31 0.35 -14.98 22.34
CA VAL A 31 0.68 -15.61 21.05
C VAL A 31 -0.24 -15.11 19.93
N GLU A 32 -1.53 -14.97 20.17
CA GLU A 32 -2.50 -14.48 19.19
C GLU A 32 -2.19 -13.03 18.78
N SER A 33 -1.92 -12.16 19.76
CA SER A 33 -1.52 -10.77 19.52
C SER A 33 -0.24 -10.69 18.70
N TYR A 34 0.79 -11.46 19.07
CA TYR A 34 2.05 -11.54 18.32
C TYR A 34 1.83 -11.99 16.87
N LEU A 35 1.07 -13.06 16.66
CA LEU A 35 0.76 -13.57 15.32
C LEU A 35 -0.03 -12.55 14.50
N LYS A 36 -1.01 -11.87 15.10
CA LYS A 36 -1.81 -10.84 14.42
C LYS A 36 -0.94 -9.69 13.94
N THR A 37 -0.04 -9.18 14.79
CA THR A 37 0.93 -8.15 14.41
C THR A 37 1.84 -8.64 13.28
N LYS A 38 2.37 -9.86 13.39
CA LYS A 38 3.24 -10.43 12.36
C LYS A 38 2.52 -10.59 11.02
N ILE A 39 1.26 -11.02 11.03
CA ILE A 39 0.42 -11.13 9.83
C ILE A 39 0.20 -9.75 9.20
N ASN A 40 -0.07 -8.72 9.99
CA ASN A 40 -0.25 -7.36 9.47
C ASN A 40 1.03 -6.84 8.82
N ASN A 41 2.19 -6.99 9.47
CA ASN A 41 3.47 -6.60 8.89
C ASN A 41 3.74 -7.33 7.57
N MET A 42 3.46 -8.64 7.50
CA MET A 42 3.61 -9.41 6.26
C MET A 42 2.66 -8.93 5.15
N LYS A 43 1.43 -8.49 5.49
CA LYS A 43 0.50 -7.90 4.51
C LYS A 43 1.02 -6.57 3.97
N GLU A 44 1.51 -5.70 4.85
CA GLU A 44 2.09 -4.41 4.47
C GLU A 44 3.32 -4.60 3.56
N GLU A 45 4.21 -5.52 3.91
CA GLU A 45 5.36 -5.87 3.07
C GLU A 45 4.94 -6.43 1.71
N LEU A 46 3.89 -7.26 1.67
CA LEU A 46 3.39 -7.83 0.43
C LEU A 46 2.79 -6.75 -0.48
N ASP A 47 2.01 -5.83 0.09
CA ASP A 47 1.42 -4.73 -0.67
C ASP A 47 2.48 -3.74 -1.16
N HIS A 48 3.50 -3.47 -0.35
CA HIS A 48 4.67 -2.69 -0.77
C HIS A 48 5.40 -3.38 -1.94
N LYS A 49 5.68 -4.67 -1.85
CA LYS A 49 6.34 -5.43 -2.93
C LYS A 49 5.52 -5.47 -4.20
N ARG A 50 4.20 -5.65 -4.11
CA ARG A 50 3.29 -5.58 -5.26
C ARG A 50 3.36 -4.23 -5.96
N LYS A 51 3.40 -3.14 -5.18
CA LYS A 51 3.59 -1.79 -5.73
C LYS A 51 4.91 -1.69 -6.48
N VAL A 52 6.02 -2.08 -5.86
CA VAL A 52 7.37 -2.04 -6.49
C VAL A 52 7.42 -2.87 -7.78
N VAL A 53 6.84 -4.07 -7.78
CA VAL A 53 6.76 -4.92 -8.99
C VAL A 53 6.00 -4.20 -10.10
N LYS A 54 4.85 -3.61 -9.79
CA LYS A 54 4.06 -2.86 -10.77
C LYS A 54 4.83 -1.66 -11.34
N GLU A 55 5.56 -0.93 -10.50
CA GLU A 55 6.41 0.19 -10.97
C GLU A 55 7.51 -0.29 -11.92
N LEU A 56 8.17 -1.41 -11.62
CA LEU A 56 9.18 -2.02 -12.48
C LEU A 56 8.60 -2.53 -13.80
N GLU A 57 7.40 -3.10 -13.78
CA GLU A 57 6.67 -3.50 -15.00
C GLU A 57 6.38 -2.27 -15.89
N MET A 58 5.93 -1.16 -15.30
CA MET A 58 5.67 0.06 -16.06
C MET A 58 6.96 0.69 -16.62
N ASP A 59 8.03 0.75 -15.84
CA ASP A 59 9.34 1.24 -16.31
C ASP A 59 9.88 0.38 -17.46
N ARG A 60 9.73 -0.94 -17.36
CA ARG A 60 10.07 -1.86 -18.45
C ARG A 60 9.25 -1.57 -19.70
N LEU A 61 7.94 -1.42 -19.58
CA LEU A 61 7.06 -1.12 -20.71
C LEU A 61 7.43 0.20 -21.38
N MET A 62 7.66 1.26 -20.61
CA MET A 62 8.11 2.55 -21.15
C MET A 62 9.43 2.40 -21.92
N HIS A 63 10.40 1.69 -21.35
CA HIS A 63 11.69 1.44 -22.02
C HIS A 63 11.53 0.63 -23.32
N GLU A 64 10.63 -0.36 -23.36
CA GLU A 64 10.34 -1.13 -24.58
C GLU A 64 9.70 -0.26 -25.68
N LEU A 65 8.80 0.66 -25.29
CA LEU A 65 8.16 1.62 -26.20
C LEU A 65 9.17 2.64 -26.74
N GLU A 66 9.99 3.22 -25.87
CA GLU A 66 11.01 4.22 -26.24
C GLU A 66 12.03 3.67 -27.25
N ASN A 67 12.40 2.40 -27.11
CA ASN A 67 13.32 1.73 -28.01
C ASN A 67 12.63 1.14 -29.27
N GLY A 68 11.33 1.37 -29.45
CA GLY A 68 10.56 0.84 -30.58
C GLY A 68 10.47 -0.68 -30.62
N ARG A 69 10.78 -1.38 -29.52
CA ARG A 69 10.71 -2.86 -29.42
C ARG A 69 9.27 -3.36 -29.29
N ARG A 70 8.37 -2.50 -28.84
CA ARG A 70 6.94 -2.73 -28.73
C ARG A 70 6.21 -1.49 -29.25
N SER A 71 5.11 -1.66 -29.96
CA SER A 71 4.25 -0.55 -30.38
C SER A 71 3.12 -0.32 -29.36
N LEU A 72 2.55 0.88 -29.34
CA LEU A 72 1.39 1.17 -28.49
C LEU A 72 0.18 0.29 -28.83
N GLY A 73 0.06 -0.18 -30.08
CA GLY A 73 -1.01 -1.09 -30.50
C GLY A 73 -0.90 -2.49 -29.94
N ASP A 74 0.28 -2.88 -29.45
CA ASP A 74 0.54 -4.19 -28.84
C ASP A 74 0.21 -4.23 -27.34
N LEU A 75 -0.16 -3.10 -26.75
CA LEU A 75 -0.52 -3.00 -25.34
C LEU A 75 -1.98 -3.42 -25.14
N SER A 76 -2.22 -4.19 -24.08
CA SER A 76 -3.57 -4.42 -23.59
C SER A 76 -4.16 -3.15 -22.98
N GLN A 77 -5.49 -3.07 -22.93
CA GLN A 77 -6.18 -1.94 -22.32
C GLN A 77 -5.74 -1.72 -20.86
N THR A 78 -5.54 -2.79 -20.10
CA THR A 78 -5.07 -2.72 -18.71
C THR A 78 -3.65 -2.15 -18.61
N GLU A 79 -2.72 -2.56 -19.49
CA GLU A 79 -1.37 -1.99 -19.52
C GLU A 79 -1.39 -0.50 -19.88
N ILE A 80 -2.28 -0.08 -20.79
CA ILE A 80 -2.45 1.34 -21.15
C ILE A 80 -2.96 2.14 -19.96
N ASP A 81 -3.99 1.65 -19.27
CA ASP A 81 -4.58 2.35 -18.12
C ASP A 81 -3.61 2.41 -16.93
N ASP A 82 -2.83 1.35 -16.72
CA ASP A 82 -1.77 1.32 -15.72
C ASP A 82 -0.64 2.29 -16.04
N LEU A 83 -0.19 2.36 -17.31
CA LEU A 83 0.81 3.33 -17.76
C LEU A 83 0.34 4.77 -17.58
N LYS A 84 -0.94 5.06 -17.88
CA LYS A 84 -1.54 6.38 -17.65
C LYS A 84 -1.49 6.74 -16.17
N SER A 85 -2.00 5.87 -15.30
CA SER A 85 -2.01 6.11 -13.86
C SER A 85 -0.61 6.29 -13.30
N TYR A 86 0.33 5.42 -13.70
CA TYR A 86 1.73 5.49 -13.30
C TYR A 86 2.40 6.80 -13.73
N THR A 87 2.20 7.20 -14.99
CA THR A 87 2.78 8.44 -15.54
C THR A 87 2.20 9.67 -14.87
N SER A 88 0.87 9.74 -14.69
CA SER A 88 0.23 10.84 -13.95
C SER A 88 0.78 10.96 -12.53
N ASN A 89 0.92 9.84 -11.81
CA ASN A 89 1.50 9.85 -10.46
C ASN A 89 2.95 10.34 -10.45
N LYS A 90 3.79 9.92 -11.41
CA LYS A 90 5.17 10.42 -11.56
C LYS A 90 5.19 11.92 -11.85
N ILE A 91 4.34 12.42 -12.74
CA ILE A 91 4.22 13.85 -13.05
C ILE A 91 3.83 14.64 -11.78
N THR A 92 2.82 14.19 -11.04
CA THR A 92 2.40 14.84 -9.79
C THR A 92 3.55 14.88 -8.78
N ALA A 93 4.30 13.78 -8.62
CA ALA A 93 5.43 13.72 -7.71
C ALA A 93 6.56 14.69 -8.12
N LEU A 94 6.87 14.78 -9.42
CA LEU A 94 7.86 15.71 -9.95
C LEU A 94 7.42 17.18 -9.79
N ASN A 95 6.14 17.48 -10.04
CA ASN A 95 5.59 18.83 -9.83
C ASN A 95 5.72 19.26 -8.36
N LYS A 96 5.45 18.36 -7.41
CA LYS A 96 5.69 18.60 -5.98
C LYS A 96 7.15 18.89 -5.68
N LEU A 97 8.07 18.11 -6.25
CA LEU A 97 9.50 18.30 -6.06
C LEU A 97 9.99 19.64 -6.62
N LEU A 98 9.42 20.07 -7.74
CA LEU A 98 9.74 21.35 -8.40
C LEU A 98 9.02 22.56 -7.77
N GLY A 99 8.16 22.34 -6.77
CA GLY A 99 7.41 23.40 -6.10
C GLY A 99 6.28 24.00 -6.95
N TYR A 100 5.86 23.33 -8.02
CA TYR A 100 4.70 23.74 -8.80
C TYR A 100 3.41 23.44 -8.02
N PRO A 101 2.46 24.39 -7.93
CA PRO A 101 1.13 24.08 -7.40
C PRO A 101 0.49 22.99 -8.25
N GLU A 102 -0.20 22.04 -7.61
CA GLU A 102 -0.94 20.99 -8.32
C GLU A 102 -1.91 21.65 -9.31
N HIS A 103 -1.59 21.61 -10.60
CA HIS A 103 -2.53 22.04 -11.63
C HIS A 103 -3.67 21.02 -11.66
N PRO A 104 -4.93 21.42 -11.43
CA PRO A 104 -6.06 20.54 -11.67
C PRO A 104 -6.02 20.10 -13.13
N GLU A 105 -6.17 18.79 -13.38
CA GLU A 105 -6.25 18.21 -14.72
C GLU A 105 -7.39 18.92 -15.49
N GLY A 106 -7.05 19.95 -16.30
CA GLY A 106 -8.09 20.80 -16.88
C GLY A 106 -7.71 22.12 -17.59
N GLY A 107 -6.45 22.51 -17.79
CA GLY A 107 -6.13 23.60 -18.75
C GLY A 107 -4.79 24.31 -18.59
N PRO A 108 -4.49 25.34 -19.43
CA PRO A 108 -4.96 25.59 -20.79
C PRO A 108 -3.99 25.02 -21.85
N SER A 109 -4.52 24.76 -23.05
CA SER A 109 -3.74 24.45 -24.24
C SER A 109 -2.69 25.53 -24.48
N PHE A 110 -1.40 25.20 -24.36
CA PHE A 110 -0.31 25.99 -24.93
C PHE A 110 -0.45 25.95 -26.46
N ARG A 111 -1.33 26.79 -27.00
CA ARG A 111 -1.19 27.23 -28.39
C ARG A 111 -0.02 28.22 -28.40
N PRO A 112 1.05 27.98 -29.18
CA PRO A 112 2.03 29.02 -29.42
C PRO A 112 1.29 30.18 -30.10
N SER A 113 1.42 31.38 -29.54
CA SER A 113 0.93 32.60 -30.14
C SER A 113 1.58 32.77 -31.51
N ASP A 114 0.76 32.74 -32.56
CA ASP A 114 1.16 33.10 -33.92
C ASP A 114 1.30 34.63 -33.99
N ASP A 115 2.37 35.16 -33.40
CA ASP A 115 2.78 36.56 -33.54
C ASP A 115 3.63 36.70 -34.81
N ASN A 116 3.02 36.51 -35.98
CA ASN A 116 3.60 36.86 -37.27
C ASN A 116 2.57 37.62 -38.11
N ASP A 117 2.31 38.86 -37.73
CA ASP A 117 1.59 39.80 -38.59
C ASP A 117 2.16 41.22 -38.39
N ASP A 118 3.44 41.40 -38.73
CA ASP A 118 3.96 42.74 -39.04
C ASP A 118 5.22 42.68 -39.92
N MET A 119 5.01 42.57 -41.23
CA MET A 119 5.97 43.02 -42.25
C MET A 119 5.17 43.78 -43.31
N LYS A 120 4.81 45.02 -42.97
CA LYS A 120 4.59 46.07 -43.97
C LYS A 120 5.95 46.56 -44.47
N THR A 121 6.28 46.25 -45.72
CA THR A 121 7.03 47.13 -46.63
C THR A 121 6.64 46.83 -48.07
#